data_AF-A0A2N1P7A7-F1
#
_entry.id   AF-A0A2N1P7A7-F1
#
_cell.length_a   1.000
_cell.length_b   1.000
_cell.length_c   1.000
_cell.angle_alpha   90.00
_cell.angle_beta   90.00
_cell.angle_gamma   90.00
#
_symmetry.space_group_name_H-M   'P 1'
#
loop_
_entity.id
_entity.type
_entity.pdbx_description
1 polymer ?
#
loop_
_entity_poly.entity_id
_entity_poly.type
_entity_poly.pdbx_seq_one_letter_code
_entity_poly.pdbx_strand_id
1 'polypeptide(L)'
;MKINDREYETDDGLCFGSSVDFPVSGDFYLGVAVDAAQIKMWHESEYLLNVGLILKKRFSVNNGSLLIRPAAVIGHAMLNEIAWVDNTTYLTFQIFNEVVVVFDGKVGMLWDVGLFWALSGGNDKNDISGGPFLLIRFGLSI
;
A
#
# COMPACT_ATOMS: atom_id res chain seq x y z
N MET A 1 6.95 -6.03 -13.69
CA MET A 1 8.16 -5.91 -12.83
C MET A 1 9.41 -5.89 -13.69
N LYS A 2 10.49 -5.24 -13.28
CA LYS A 2 11.79 -5.22 -13.98
C LYS A 2 12.86 -5.88 -13.12
N ILE A 3 13.62 -6.81 -13.68
CA ILE A 3 14.80 -7.42 -13.06
C ILE A 3 15.96 -7.30 -14.06
N ASN A 4 17.05 -6.63 -13.69
CA ASN A 4 18.22 -6.39 -14.56
C ASN A 4 17.81 -5.94 -15.98
N ASP A 5 16.98 -4.90 -16.06
CA ASP A 5 16.42 -4.31 -17.28
C ASP A 5 15.48 -5.20 -18.12
N ARG A 6 15.17 -6.43 -17.68
CA ARG A 6 14.16 -7.28 -18.32
C ARG A 6 12.80 -7.11 -17.67
N GLU A 7 11.77 -6.93 -18.50
CA GLU A 7 10.39 -6.86 -18.06
C GLU A 7 9.78 -8.25 -17.87
N TYR A 8 9.17 -8.47 -16.71
CA TYR A 8 8.41 -9.65 -16.36
C TYR A 8 6.97 -9.25 -16.09
N GLU A 9 6.04 -10.01 -16.67
CA GLU A 9 4.62 -9.89 -16.34
C GLU A 9 4.40 -10.30 -14.89
N THR A 10 3.60 -9.50 -14.21
CA THR A 10 3.19 -9.71 -12.82
C THR A 10 1.70 -9.52 -12.81
N ASP A 11 0.98 -10.53 -12.35
CA ASP A 11 -0.48 -10.48 -12.26
C ASP A 11 -0.92 -9.56 -11.11
N ASP A 12 -2.15 -9.06 -11.23
CA ASP A 12 -2.80 -8.30 -10.16
C ASP A 12 -2.86 -9.14 -8.87
N GLY A 13 -2.33 -8.55 -7.81
CA GLY A 13 -2.29 -9.11 -6.47
C GLY A 13 -3.28 -8.44 -5.54
N LEU A 14 -3.80 -9.20 -4.58
CA LEU A 14 -4.57 -8.62 -3.49
C LEU A 14 -3.61 -8.01 -2.46
N CYS A 15 -4.00 -6.86 -1.91
CA CYS A 15 -3.30 -6.19 -0.82
C CYS A 15 -4.21 -6.13 0.39
N PHE A 16 -3.70 -6.52 1.56
CA PHE A 16 -4.39 -6.34 2.84
C PHE A 16 -3.44 -5.71 3.84
N GLY A 17 -3.97 -4.91 4.75
CA GLY A 17 -3.12 -4.16 5.67
C GLY A 17 -3.91 -3.52 6.79
N SER A 18 -3.17 -2.82 7.63
CA SER A 18 -3.70 -2.01 8.72
C SER A 18 -2.89 -0.72 8.83
N SER A 19 -3.54 0.35 9.27
CA SER A 19 -2.87 1.62 9.53
C SER A 19 -3.35 2.22 10.84
N VAL A 20 -2.44 2.93 11.52
CA VAL A 20 -2.77 3.76 12.67
C VAL A 20 -2.51 5.21 12.29
N ASP A 21 -3.56 6.03 12.32
CA ASP A 21 -3.52 7.44 11.96
C ASP A 21 -3.56 8.32 13.23
N PHE A 22 -2.69 9.33 13.27
CA PHE A 22 -2.60 10.33 14.32
C PHE A 22 -2.98 11.70 13.74
N PRO A 23 -3.92 12.44 14.35
CA PRO A 23 -4.25 13.79 13.91
C PRO A 23 -3.05 14.72 14.18
N VAL A 24 -2.66 15.52 13.20
CA VAL A 24 -1.53 16.44 13.31
C VAL A 24 -1.99 17.88 13.37
N SER A 25 -2.78 18.31 12.37
CA SER A 25 -3.26 19.69 12.29
C SER A 25 -4.47 19.78 11.38
N GLY A 26 -5.58 20.33 11.89
CA GLY A 26 -6.82 20.49 11.14
C GLY A 26 -7.29 19.17 10.55
N ASP A 27 -7.21 19.06 9.23
CA ASP A 27 -7.62 17.89 8.47
C ASP A 27 -6.47 16.96 8.08
N PHE A 28 -5.24 17.20 8.54
CA PHE A 28 -4.08 16.36 8.23
C PHE A 28 -3.83 15.30 9.31
N TYR A 29 -3.49 14.11 8.84
CA TYR A 29 -3.14 12.95 9.65
C TYR A 29 -1.80 12.39 9.19
N LEU A 30 -0.98 12.00 10.15
CA LEU A 30 0.22 11.21 9.92
C LEU A 30 0.05 9.84 10.57
N GLY A 31 0.66 8.80 10.02
CA GLY A 31 0.47 7.47 10.57
C GLY A 31 1.55 6.49 10.15
N VAL A 32 1.32 5.24 10.56
CA VAL A 32 2.10 4.09 10.12
C VAL A 32 1.15 3.09 9.50
N ALA A 33 1.52 2.53 8.35
CA ALA A 33 0.81 1.47 7.66
C ALA A 33 1.67 0.20 7.61
N VAL A 34 1.03 -0.95 7.76
CA VAL A 34 1.61 -2.27 7.53
C VAL A 34 0.72 -2.98 6.52
N ASP A 35 1.27 -3.27 5.36
CA ASP A 35 0.57 -3.91 4.24
C ASP A 35 1.27 -5.21 3.84
N ALA A 36 0.49 -6.18 3.38
CA ALA A 36 0.96 -7.37 2.70
C ALA A 36 0.34 -7.39 1.30
N ALA A 37 1.15 -7.19 0.27
CA ALA A 37 0.74 -7.24 -1.11
C ALA A 37 1.18 -8.57 -1.72
N GLN A 38 0.24 -9.34 -2.27
CA GLN A 38 0.58 -10.55 -3.00
C GLN A 38 1.29 -10.18 -4.31
N ILE A 39 2.46 -10.74 -4.56
CA ILE A 39 3.12 -10.68 -5.85
C ILE A 39 3.06 -12.06 -6.47
N LYS A 40 2.61 -12.13 -7.73
CA LYS A 40 2.58 -13.37 -8.51
C LYS A 40 3.61 -13.26 -9.63
N MET A 41 4.50 -14.24 -9.69
CA MET A 41 5.48 -14.39 -10.77
C MET A 41 5.36 -15.80 -11.32
N TRP A 42 4.85 -15.91 -12.55
CA TRP A 42 4.58 -17.17 -13.23
C TRP A 42 3.60 -18.09 -12.48
N HIS A 43 4.10 -19.07 -11.74
CA HIS A 43 3.33 -20.06 -10.98
C HIS A 43 3.58 -19.98 -9.47
N GLU A 44 4.41 -19.04 -9.05
CA GLU A 44 4.72 -18.81 -7.64
C GLU A 44 4.07 -17.50 -7.19
N SER A 45 3.68 -17.46 -5.91
CA SER A 45 3.14 -16.27 -5.29
C SER A 45 3.75 -16.10 -3.92
N GLU A 46 4.19 -14.89 -3.61
CA GLU A 46 4.76 -14.53 -2.32
C GLU A 46 4.19 -13.20 -1.84
N TYR A 47 4.29 -12.91 -0.55
CA TYR A 47 3.84 -11.64 0.00
C TYR A 47 4.99 -10.64 0.13
N LEU A 48 4.79 -9.48 -0.48
CA LEU A 48 5.59 -8.29 -0.23
C LEU A 48 5.06 -7.61 1.04
N LEU A 49 5.80 -7.71 2.13
CA LEU A 49 5.47 -7.08 3.40
C LEU A 49 6.01 -5.65 3.41
N ASN A 50 5.14 -4.66 3.49
CA ASN A 50 5.47 -3.24 3.48
C ASN A 50 5.17 -2.59 4.83
N VAL A 51 6.11 -1.81 5.35
CA VAL A 51 5.89 -0.91 6.47
C VAL A 51 6.17 0.52 6.00
N GLY A 52 5.21 1.43 6.14
CA GLY A 52 5.33 2.78 5.61
C GLY A 52 4.78 3.87 6.51
N LEU A 53 5.30 5.07 6.30
CA LEU A 53 4.77 6.29 6.88
C LEU A 53 3.69 6.85 5.95
N ILE A 54 2.54 7.17 6.52
CA ILE A 54 1.39 7.66 5.77
C ILE A 54 1.12 9.13 6.10
N LEU A 55 0.79 9.90 5.07
CA LEU A 55 0.21 11.23 5.18
C LEU A 55 -1.18 11.20 4.53
N LYS A 56 -2.21 11.56 5.30
CA LYS A 56 -3.58 11.68 4.81
C LYS A 56 -4.10 13.11 5.00
N LYS A 57 -5.03 13.51 4.13
CA LYS A 57 -5.84 14.72 4.30
C LYS A 57 -7.30 14.36 4.31
N ARG A 58 -8.07 14.79 5.31
CA ARG A 58 -9.49 14.49 5.48
C ARG A 58 -10.37 15.52 4.79
N PHE A 59 -11.36 15.05 4.06
CA PHE A 59 -12.47 15.85 3.56
C PHE A 59 -13.78 15.26 4.06
N SER A 60 -14.55 16.07 4.78
CA SER A 60 -15.84 15.67 5.32
C SER A 60 -16.94 16.00 4.32
N VAL A 61 -17.78 15.01 4.01
CA VAL A 61 -18.94 15.11 3.13
C VAL A 61 -20.19 14.69 3.93
N ASN A 62 -21.35 15.26 3.58
CA ASN A 62 -22.64 14.92 4.19
C ASN A 62 -22.63 14.95 5.73
N ASN A 63 -22.22 16.10 6.28
CA ASN A 63 -22.12 16.36 7.73
C ASN A 63 -21.22 15.36 8.49
N GLY A 64 -20.24 14.73 7.82
CA GLY A 64 -19.28 13.82 8.45
C GLY A 64 -19.68 12.34 8.42
N SER A 65 -20.80 11.99 7.78
CA SER A 65 -21.17 10.59 7.54
C SER A 65 -20.31 9.92 6.46
N LEU A 66 -19.71 10.70 5.57
CA LEU A 66 -18.80 10.23 4.53
C LEU A 66 -17.50 11.05 4.61
N LEU A 67 -16.37 10.37 4.71
CA LEU A 67 -15.05 10.98 4.67
C LEU A 67 -14.31 10.52 3.42
N ILE A 68 -13.68 11.44 2.73
CA ILE A 68 -12.74 11.15 1.64
C ILE A 68 -11.36 11.55 2.13
N ARG A 69 -10.41 10.63 2.11
CA ARG A 69 -9.06 10.80 2.64
C ARG A 69 -8.03 10.42 1.57
N PRO A 70 -7.67 11.33 0.63
CA PRO A 70 -6.49 11.12 -0.20
C PRO A 70 -5.26 10.95 0.70
N ALA A 71 -4.43 9.99 0.32
CA ALA A 71 -3.29 9.56 1.10
C ALA A 71 -2.09 9.27 0.21
N ALA A 72 -0.90 9.48 0.78
CA ALA A 72 0.37 9.04 0.22
C ALA A 72 1.17 8.29 1.29
N VAL A 73 1.88 7.25 0.86
CA VAL A 73 2.72 6.41 1.73
C VAL A 73 4.10 6.31 1.11
N ILE A 74 5.12 6.51 1.93
CA ILE A 74 6.49 6.12 1.61
C ILE A 74 6.85 5.00 2.58
N GLY A 75 7.27 3.87 2.05
CA GLY A 75 7.52 2.68 2.86
C GLY A 75 8.78 1.94 2.49
N HIS A 76 9.07 0.96 3.34
CA HIS A 76 10.10 -0.03 3.13
C HIS A 76 9.43 -1.39 3.14
N ALA A 77 9.62 -2.14 2.06
CA ALA A 77 9.04 -3.46 1.90
C ALA A 77 10.10 -4.55 1.77
N MET A 78 9.71 -5.76 2.11
CA MET A 78 10.53 -6.96 2.01
C MET A 78 9.75 -8.03 1.26
N LEU A 79 10.39 -8.60 0.24
CA LEU A 79 9.91 -9.76 -0.48
C LEU A 79 10.77 -10.95 -0.06
N ASN A 80 10.14 -11.98 0.48
CA ASN A 80 10.83 -13.25 0.70
C ASN A 80 11.23 -13.88 -0.63
N GLU A 81 12.13 -14.86 -0.58
CA GLU A 81 12.59 -15.58 -1.77
C GLU A 81 11.40 -16.12 -2.58
N ILE A 82 11.35 -15.78 -3.87
CA ILE A 82 10.32 -16.25 -4.81
C ILE A 82 11.00 -16.63 -6.13
N ALA A 83 10.72 -17.84 -6.61
CA ALA A 83 11.34 -18.44 -7.77
C ALA A 83 12.88 -18.42 -7.73
N TRP A 84 13.50 -17.53 -8.50
CA TRP A 84 14.96 -17.36 -8.59
C TRP A 84 15.43 -16.01 -8.02
N VAL A 85 14.52 -15.28 -7.38
CA VAL A 85 14.78 -13.98 -6.76
C VAL A 85 15.05 -14.20 -5.27
N ASP A 86 16.31 -14.01 -4.86
CA ASP A 86 16.71 -14.00 -3.45
C ASP A 86 15.95 -12.89 -2.68
N ASN A 87 15.88 -13.01 -1.35
CA ASN A 87 15.25 -12.01 -0.48
C ASN A 87 15.70 -10.58 -0.85
N THR A 88 14.73 -9.71 -1.08
CA THR A 88 14.96 -8.37 -1.60
C THR A 88 14.15 -7.35 -0.80
N THR A 89 14.78 -6.22 -0.49
CA THR A 89 14.11 -5.07 0.11
C THR A 89 13.83 -3.99 -0.93
N TYR A 90 12.75 -3.25 -0.71
CA TYR A 90 12.26 -2.22 -1.63
C TYR A 90 11.93 -0.93 -0.89
N LEU A 91 12.34 0.20 -1.46
CA LEU A 91 11.68 1.47 -1.20
C LEU A 91 10.37 1.49 -1.98
N THR A 92 9.27 1.76 -1.27
CA THR A 92 7.93 1.74 -1.85
C THR A 92 7.27 3.11 -1.76
N PHE A 93 6.35 3.32 -2.69
CA PHE A 93 5.50 4.49 -2.72
C PHE A 93 4.07 4.06 -3.02
N GLN A 94 3.12 4.65 -2.33
CA GLN A 94 1.70 4.42 -2.57
C GLN A 94 0.98 5.75 -2.64
N ILE A 95 -0.02 5.85 -3.52
CA ILE A 95 -1.04 6.90 -3.48
C ILE A 95 -2.39 6.24 -3.57
N PHE A 96 -3.33 6.67 -2.75
CA PHE A 96 -4.68 6.13 -2.78
C PHE A 96 -5.69 7.14 -2.27
N ASN A 97 -6.95 6.93 -2.61
CA ASN A 97 -8.07 7.58 -1.95
C ASN A 97 -8.76 6.57 -1.05
N GLU A 98 -8.86 6.94 0.21
CA GLU A 98 -9.64 6.20 1.20
C GLU A 98 -11.01 6.84 1.34
N VAL A 99 -12.06 6.03 1.27
CA VAL A 99 -13.45 6.44 1.49
C VAL A 99 -13.94 5.78 2.76
N VAL A 100 -14.35 6.57 3.74
CA VAL A 100 -14.86 6.08 5.02
C VAL A 100 -16.33 6.44 5.16
N VAL A 101 -17.17 5.42 5.30
CA VAL A 101 -18.57 5.59 5.69
C VAL A 101 -18.64 5.43 7.20
N VAL A 102 -19.00 6.50 7.91
CA VAL A 102 -19.00 6.55 9.38
C VAL A 102 -20.37 6.12 9.92
N PHE A 103 -20.37 5.11 10.78
CA PHE A 103 -21.51 4.63 11.55
C PHE A 103 -21.34 5.04 13.03
N ASP A 104 -22.41 5.56 13.63
CA ASP A 104 -22.48 5.93 15.05
C ASP A 104 -21.36 6.87 15.56
N GLY A 105 -20.72 7.62 14.65
CA GLY A 105 -19.69 8.61 14.94
C GLY A 105 -18.35 8.04 15.45
N LYS A 106 -18.17 6.72 15.49
CA LYS A 106 -16.97 6.07 16.05
C LYS A 106 -16.39 4.99 15.16
N VAL A 107 -17.22 4.23 14.45
CA VAL A 107 -16.75 3.11 13.62
C VAL A 107 -17.13 3.40 12.18
N GLY A 108 -16.21 3.25 11.24
CA GLY A 108 -16.51 3.42 9.83
C GLY A 108 -16.09 2.20 9.02
N MET A 109 -16.77 1.95 7.91
CA MET A 109 -16.24 1.06 6.87
C MET A 109 -15.34 1.88 5.96
N LEU A 110 -14.14 1.40 5.69
CA LEU A 110 -13.16 2.07 4.82
C LEU A 110 -12.87 1.25 3.56
N TRP A 111 -12.69 1.97 2.45
CA TRP A 111 -12.44 1.43 1.11
C TRP A 111 -11.32 2.25 0.50
N ASP A 112 -10.22 1.60 0.12
CA ASP A 112 -9.09 2.26 -0.52
C ASP A 112 -8.95 1.81 -1.95
N VAL A 113 -8.77 2.78 -2.85
CA VAL A 113 -8.40 2.51 -4.23
C VAL A 113 -7.22 3.40 -4.60
N GLY A 114 -6.17 2.80 -5.14
CA GLY A 114 -4.96 3.52 -5.51
C GLY A 114 -3.94 2.70 -6.25
N LEU A 115 -2.71 3.18 -6.19
CA LEU A 115 -1.57 2.60 -6.89
C LEU A 115 -0.42 2.37 -5.91
N PHE A 116 0.30 1.27 -6.12
CA PHE A 116 1.46 0.86 -5.36
C PHE A 116 2.67 0.72 -6.30
N TRP A 117 3.82 1.26 -5.89
CA TRP A 117 5.10 1.11 -6.57
C TRP A 117 6.16 0.58 -5.63
N ALA A 118 6.94 -0.37 -6.12
CA ALA A 118 8.24 -0.73 -5.61
C ALA A 118 9.30 0.04 -6.44
N LEU A 119 9.59 1.27 -6.02
CA LEU A 119 10.37 2.25 -6.78
C LEU A 119 11.79 1.77 -7.04
N SER A 120 12.40 1.16 -6.04
CA SER A 120 13.74 0.60 -6.11
C SER A 120 13.85 -0.49 -5.07
N GLY A 121 14.22 -1.67 -5.50
CA GLY A 121 14.71 -2.73 -4.65
C GLY A 121 15.82 -3.46 -5.35
N GLY A 122 16.51 -4.28 -4.59
CA GLY A 122 17.60 -5.07 -5.13
C GLY A 122 18.27 -5.86 -4.04
N ASN A 123 18.95 -6.91 -4.44
CA ASN A 123 19.85 -7.66 -3.58
C ASN A 123 21.27 -7.53 -4.16
N ASP A 124 22.25 -8.21 -3.55
CA ASP A 124 23.65 -8.16 -3.99
C ASP A 124 23.88 -8.58 -5.46
N LYS A 125 22.87 -9.15 -6.14
CA LYS A 125 22.98 -9.71 -7.49
C LYS A 125 22.09 -9.04 -8.54
N ASN A 126 20.92 -8.53 -8.13
CA ASN A 126 19.89 -8.07 -9.06
C ASN A 126 19.25 -6.76 -8.59
N ASP A 127 19.09 -5.82 -9.51
CA ASP A 127 18.24 -4.64 -9.33
C ASP A 127 16.81 -4.98 -9.76
N ILE A 128 15.86 -4.73 -8.87
CA ILE A 128 14.46 -5.12 -9.01
C ILE A 128 13.55 -3.94 -8.73
N SER A 129 12.72 -3.56 -9.71
CA SER A 129 11.70 -2.52 -9.52
C SER A 129 10.36 -3.00 -10.05
N GLY A 130 9.27 -2.42 -9.54
CA GLY A 130 7.92 -2.85 -9.91
C GLY A 130 6.88 -1.75 -9.76
N GLY A 131 5.87 -1.78 -10.62
CA GLY A 131 4.69 -0.93 -10.52
C GLY A 131 4.43 -0.09 -11.78
N PRO A 132 3.30 0.65 -11.82
CA PRO A 132 2.24 0.68 -10.81
C PRO A 132 1.42 -0.62 -10.75
N PHE A 133 1.07 -1.05 -9.54
CA PHE A 133 0.07 -2.08 -9.29
C PHE A 133 -1.19 -1.47 -8.71
N LEU A 134 -2.35 -2.04 -9.03
CA LEU A 134 -3.61 -1.61 -8.43
C LEU A 134 -3.64 -2.02 -6.96
N LEU A 135 -3.90 -1.04 -6.09
CA LEU A 135 -4.13 -1.26 -4.66
C LEU A 135 -5.62 -1.12 -4.39
N ILE A 136 -6.22 -2.19 -3.88
CA ILE A 136 -7.59 -2.18 -3.36
C ILE A 136 -7.54 -2.71 -1.93
N ARG A 137 -8.10 -1.96 -0.98
CA ARG A 137 -8.27 -2.42 0.41
C ARG A 137 -9.69 -2.17 0.89
N PHE A 138 -10.16 -3.03 1.78
CA PHE A 138 -11.43 -2.88 2.48
C PHE A 138 -11.19 -3.15 3.96
N GLY A 139 -11.83 -2.39 4.85
CA GLY A 139 -11.62 -2.56 6.28
C GLY A 139 -12.56 -1.76 7.16
N LEU A 140 -12.15 -1.62 8.41
CA LEU A 140 -12.84 -0.84 9.43
C LEU A 140 -11.91 0.27 9.93
N SER A 141 -12.47 1.46 10.14
CA SER A 141 -11.84 2.60 10.79
C SER A 141 -12.48 2.77 12.16
N ILE A 142 -11.67 2.99 13.20
CA ILE A 142 -12.11 3.21 14.59
C ILE A 142 -11.49 4.52 15.09
#